data_AF-A0A7I4Z3U5-F1
#
_entry.id   AF-A0A7I4Z3U5-F1
#
_cell.length_a   1.000
_cell.length_b   1.000
_cell.length_c   1.000
_cell.angle_alpha   90.00
_cell.angle_beta   90.00
_cell.angle_gamma   90.00
#
_symmetry.space_group_name_H-M   'P 1'
#
loop_
_entity.id
_entity.type
_entity.pdbx_description
1 polymer ?
#
loop_
_entity_poly.entity_id
_entity_poly.type
_entity_poly.pdbx_seq_one_letter_code
_entity_poly.pdbx_strand_id
1 'polypeptide(L)'
;MEQLRRELCAAKKELAQVRHELNSKTKQLRDLRNALPPIPDPEQVYKNIVNRCHDFFACTTAVTELDRRLKTLRQSDECYETRLHKLSLLEVSVEKSYVEILFIRYQLRTLFTIPALLNALGISTSGIWRAWMERPQYNENGDPLLLRQDDLERAATDQLSQLHCYRKAIIDMRTSLMDGDRQETVNFQHHMSTAVANLQATLDAALQVMKQNGNEELTGDFCTKNMEDDTYSGEKTVSPEQVEHQRTPTPEGIRMQDQERNIQEDVEFLEEVEELEQGDDLSMQDQERNAIQENVDFVEEVEDIEQEDEVEEGQQLHEDPRDRIRRENASMRQQIETEILQLKQSGANFRQIIDELRKHPTCPPRRFGLGAIRKQGERLMRCAFCRSIGRHYSDSCIEIKSVFVRRRMIEDRGRCEECLEYCHGGTSCPKYDVRCFHCWKYGHHSALCELPDKSEEIAEKRARARRSLAEAMDRIEKLERDLRFFQE
;
A
#
# COMPACT_ATOMS: atom_id res chain seq x y z
N MET A 1 -1.91 -25.52 78.72
CA MET A 1 -3.01 -24.52 78.72
C MET A 1 -2.59 -23.17 78.14
N GLU A 2 -1.46 -22.60 78.55
CA GLU A 2 -1.05 -21.27 78.08
C GLU A 2 -0.62 -21.22 76.62
N GLN A 3 0.10 -22.25 76.15
CA GLN A 3 0.41 -22.43 74.73
C GLN A 3 -0.86 -22.50 73.85
N LEU A 4 -1.83 -23.34 74.22
CA LEU A 4 -3.12 -23.44 73.51
C LEU A 4 -3.88 -22.09 73.47
N ARG A 5 -3.78 -21.26 74.52
CA ARG A 5 -4.36 -19.91 74.52
C ARG A 5 -3.66 -18.96 73.54
N ARG A 6 -2.32 -19.05 73.43
CA ARG A 6 -1.54 -18.27 72.45
C ARG A 6 -1.88 -18.69 71.02
N GLU A 7 -1.92 -20.00 70.76
CA GLU A 7 -2.28 -20.57 69.46
C GLU A 7 -3.71 -20.18 69.05
N LEU A 8 -4.68 -20.27 69.96
CA LEU A 8 -6.05 -19.82 69.71
C LEU A 8 -6.13 -18.31 69.42
N CYS A 9 -5.32 -17.49 70.10
CA CYS A 9 -5.25 -16.05 69.86
C CYS A 9 -4.64 -15.72 68.49
N ALA A 10 -3.56 -16.41 68.11
CA ALA A 10 -2.93 -16.28 66.79
C ALA A 10 -3.92 -16.67 65.68
N ALA A 11 -4.54 -17.84 65.77
CA ALA A 11 -5.52 -18.31 64.80
C ALA A 11 -6.73 -17.35 64.66
N LYS A 12 -7.18 -16.74 65.76
CA LYS A 12 -8.22 -15.70 65.72
C LYS A 12 -7.79 -14.45 64.98
N LYS A 13 -6.53 -14.01 65.14
CA LYS A 13 -5.98 -12.86 64.41
C LYS A 13 -5.86 -13.15 62.92
N GLU A 14 -5.32 -14.32 62.56
CA GLU A 14 -5.23 -14.76 61.16
C GLU A 14 -6.61 -14.85 60.51
N LEU A 15 -7.59 -15.46 61.19
CA LEU A 15 -8.96 -15.54 60.68
C LEU A 15 -9.63 -14.17 60.53
N ALA A 16 -9.33 -13.21 61.42
CA ALA A 16 -9.80 -11.84 61.28
C ALA A 16 -9.15 -11.13 60.08
N GLN A 17 -7.85 -11.34 59.85
CA GLN A 17 -7.13 -10.82 58.69
C GLN A 17 -7.68 -11.38 57.37
N VAL A 18 -7.84 -12.69 57.27
CA VAL A 18 -8.42 -13.36 56.09
C VAL A 18 -9.84 -12.86 55.81
N ARG A 19 -10.67 -12.67 56.85
CA ARG A 19 -12.02 -12.08 56.69
C ARG A 19 -11.97 -10.64 56.18
N HIS A 20 -11.04 -9.84 56.68
CA HIS A 20 -10.85 -8.46 56.21
C HIS A 20 -10.42 -8.43 54.74
N GLU A 21 -9.46 -9.27 54.36
CA GLU A 21 -9.00 -9.40 52.97
C GLU A 21 -10.13 -9.88 52.05
N LEU A 22 -10.88 -10.90 52.46
CA LEU A 22 -12.04 -11.40 51.70
C LEU A 22 -13.10 -10.31 51.49
N ASN A 23 -13.42 -9.53 52.53
CA ASN A 23 -14.36 -8.42 52.43
C ASN A 23 -13.84 -7.31 51.51
N SER A 24 -12.54 -6.99 51.60
CA SER A 24 -11.88 -6.02 50.72
C SER A 24 -11.94 -6.45 49.25
N LYS A 25 -11.58 -7.71 48.97
CA LYS A 25 -11.65 -8.28 47.62
C LYS A 25 -13.09 -8.38 47.10
N THR A 26 -14.04 -8.74 47.96
CA THR A 26 -15.47 -8.75 47.62
C THR A 26 -15.97 -7.36 47.26
N LYS A 27 -15.51 -6.32 47.97
CA LYS A 27 -15.82 -4.93 47.65
C LYS A 27 -15.19 -4.53 46.31
N GLN A 28 -13.91 -4.82 46.08
CA GLN A 28 -13.23 -4.54 44.81
C GLN A 28 -13.94 -5.20 43.62
N LEU A 29 -14.35 -6.47 43.75
CA LEU A 29 -15.11 -7.16 42.70
C LEU A 29 -16.47 -6.52 42.45
N ARG A 30 -17.14 -6.05 43.50
CA ARG A 30 -18.41 -5.32 43.37
C ARG A 30 -18.22 -3.98 42.68
N ASP A 31 -17.19 -3.24 43.04
CA ASP A 31 -16.86 -1.94 42.44
C ASP A 31 -16.49 -2.11 40.95
N LEU A 32 -15.68 -3.12 40.61
CA LEU A 32 -15.38 -3.49 39.21
C LEU A 32 -16.64 -3.87 38.44
N ARG A 33 -17.53 -4.69 39.03
CA ARG A 33 -18.80 -5.07 38.41
C ARG A 33 -19.70 -3.86 38.16
N ASN A 34 -19.71 -2.89 39.07
CA ASN A 34 -20.48 -1.66 38.92
C ASN A 34 -19.86 -0.69 37.89
N ALA A 35 -18.56 -0.79 37.63
CA ALA A 35 -17.87 0.03 36.64
C ALA A 35 -18.06 -0.48 35.20
N LEU A 36 -18.44 -1.75 35.03
CA LEU A 36 -18.73 -2.31 33.71
C LEU A 36 -20.06 -1.76 33.17
N PRO A 37 -20.13 -1.42 31.87
CA PRO A 37 -21.40 -1.09 31.24
C PRO A 37 -22.36 -2.30 31.32
N PRO A 38 -23.68 -2.07 31.25
CA PRO A 38 -24.65 -3.16 31.25
C PRO A 38 -24.35 -4.11 30.09
N ILE A 39 -24.01 -5.36 30.43
CA ILE A 39 -23.63 -6.36 29.44
C ILE A 39 -24.90 -6.93 28.79
N PRO A 40 -24.94 -7.01 27.45
CA PRO A 40 -26.08 -7.57 26.73
C PRO A 40 -26.31 -9.04 27.06
N ASP A 41 -27.55 -9.50 26.87
CA ASP A 41 -27.92 -10.90 27.04
C ASP A 41 -27.11 -11.81 26.10
N PRO A 42 -26.67 -13.01 26.53
CA PRO A 42 -25.89 -13.91 25.68
C PRO A 42 -26.54 -14.21 24.33
N GLU A 43 -27.86 -14.40 24.27
CA GLU A 43 -28.59 -14.69 23.03
C GLU A 43 -28.53 -13.49 22.08
N GLN A 44 -28.63 -12.27 22.64
CA GLN A 44 -28.48 -11.04 21.87
C GLN A 44 -27.07 -10.89 21.30
N VAL A 45 -26.03 -11.20 22.08
CA VAL A 45 -24.63 -11.17 21.62
C VAL A 45 -24.42 -12.16 20.48
N TYR A 46 -24.89 -13.40 20.65
CA TYR A 46 -24.81 -14.44 19.62
C TYR A 46 -25.52 -14.00 18.33
N LYS A 47 -26.76 -13.51 18.44
CA LYS A 47 -27.52 -12.99 17.29
C LYS A 47 -26.78 -11.85 16.59
N ASN A 48 -26.19 -10.92 17.35
CA ASN A 48 -25.41 -9.82 16.80
C ASN A 48 -24.17 -10.31 16.04
N ILE A 49 -23.44 -11.31 16.59
CA ILE A 49 -22.29 -11.92 15.90
C ILE A 49 -22.75 -12.56 14.59
N VAL A 50 -23.80 -13.39 14.62
CA VAL A 50 -24.32 -14.06 13.43
C VAL A 50 -24.74 -13.05 12.37
N ASN A 51 -25.49 -12.00 12.75
CA ASN A 51 -25.88 -10.92 11.84
C ASN A 51 -24.67 -10.25 11.20
N ARG A 52 -23.63 -9.93 11.97
CA ARG A 52 -22.40 -9.34 11.43
C ARG A 52 -21.61 -10.28 10.55
N CYS A 53 -21.68 -11.59 10.79
CA CYS A 53 -21.10 -12.58 9.88
C CYS A 53 -21.87 -12.63 8.54
N HIS A 54 -23.20 -12.43 8.54
CA HIS A 54 -23.98 -12.29 7.31
C HIS A 54 -23.62 -11.01 6.55
N ASP A 55 -23.51 -9.87 7.26
CA ASP A 55 -23.07 -8.61 6.65
C ASP A 55 -21.67 -8.75 6.04
N PHE A 56 -20.76 -9.42 6.75
CA PHE A 56 -19.42 -9.72 6.25
C PHE A 56 -19.47 -10.55 4.97
N PHE A 57 -20.28 -11.62 4.96
CA PHE A 57 -20.47 -12.46 3.77
C PHE A 57 -21.02 -11.66 2.57
N ALA A 58 -22.02 -10.81 2.80
CA ALA A 58 -22.56 -9.92 1.76
C ALA A 58 -21.47 -9.00 1.20
N CYS A 59 -20.62 -8.43 2.05
CA CYS A 59 -19.48 -7.62 1.62
C CYS A 59 -18.50 -8.44 0.78
N THR A 60 -18.13 -9.66 1.19
CA THR A 60 -17.21 -10.51 0.40
C THR A 60 -17.79 -10.87 -0.99
N THR A 61 -19.11 -11.02 -1.08
CA THR A 61 -19.80 -11.23 -2.35
C THR A 61 -19.72 -9.97 -3.22
N ALA A 62 -19.92 -8.79 -2.62
CA ALA A 62 -19.75 -7.51 -3.33
C ALA A 62 -18.31 -7.33 -3.85
N VAL A 63 -17.28 -7.69 -3.08
CA VAL A 63 -15.87 -7.66 -3.53
C VAL A 63 -15.64 -8.61 -4.72
N THR A 64 -16.28 -9.78 -4.71
CA THR A 64 -16.22 -10.71 -5.85
C THR A 64 -16.90 -10.15 -7.09
N GLU A 65 -17.97 -9.38 -6.93
CA GLU A 65 -18.63 -8.68 -8.04
C GLU A 65 -17.79 -7.50 -8.57
N LEU A 66 -17.07 -6.79 -7.69
CA LEU A 66 -16.11 -5.76 -8.12
C LEU A 66 -15.02 -6.35 -9.01
N ASP A 67 -14.50 -7.55 -8.70
CA ASP A 67 -13.55 -8.26 -9.55
C ASP A 67 -14.10 -8.50 -10.96
N ARG A 68 -15.36 -8.97 -11.06
CA ARG A 68 -16.02 -9.22 -12.34
C ARG A 68 -16.18 -7.95 -13.12
N ARG A 69 -16.71 -6.89 -12.50
CA ARG A 69 -16.89 -5.59 -13.16
C ARG A 69 -15.56 -5.00 -13.63
N LEU A 70 -14.49 -5.13 -12.84
CA LEU A 70 -13.15 -4.69 -13.21
C LEU A 70 -12.62 -5.44 -14.43
N LYS A 71 -12.79 -6.77 -14.47
CA LYS A 71 -12.41 -7.61 -15.62
C LYS A 71 -13.21 -7.27 -16.88
N THR A 72 -14.52 -7.08 -16.75
CA THR A 72 -15.37 -6.65 -17.86
C THR A 72 -14.93 -5.28 -18.39
N LEU A 73 -14.63 -4.32 -17.52
CA LEU A 73 -14.19 -2.98 -17.93
C LEU A 73 -12.83 -2.99 -18.63
N ARG A 74 -11.92 -3.89 -18.25
CA ARG A 74 -10.64 -4.10 -18.95
C ARG A 74 -10.82 -4.59 -20.38
N GLN A 75 -11.86 -5.38 -20.63
CA GLN A 75 -12.14 -5.99 -21.93
C GLN A 75 -13.12 -5.17 -22.77
N SER A 76 -13.69 -4.10 -22.21
CA SER A 76 -14.68 -3.25 -22.87
C SER A 76 -14.05 -2.46 -24.03
N ASP A 77 -14.77 -2.42 -25.15
CA ASP A 77 -14.51 -1.62 -26.35
C ASP A 77 -15.31 -0.30 -26.36
N GLU A 78 -15.96 0.04 -25.25
CA GLU A 78 -16.68 1.30 -25.10
C GLU A 78 -15.76 2.53 -25.25
N CYS A 79 -16.35 3.68 -25.59
CA CYS A 79 -15.61 4.93 -25.71
C CYS A 79 -14.92 5.33 -24.40
N TYR A 80 -13.85 6.12 -24.52
CA TYR A 80 -12.99 6.53 -23.43
C TYR A 80 -13.76 7.15 -22.26
N GLU A 81 -14.69 8.07 -22.54
CA GLU A 81 -15.47 8.79 -21.51
C GLU A 81 -16.35 7.84 -20.70
N THR A 82 -16.97 6.87 -21.38
CA THR A 82 -17.81 5.86 -20.73
C THR A 82 -16.97 4.96 -19.83
N ARG A 83 -15.78 4.55 -20.29
CA ARG A 83 -14.87 3.72 -19.50
C ARG A 83 -14.32 4.46 -18.30
N LEU A 84 -13.97 5.74 -18.46
CA LEU A 84 -13.48 6.59 -17.37
C LEU A 84 -14.56 6.79 -16.31
N HIS A 85 -15.81 7.05 -16.70
CA HIS A 85 -16.93 7.16 -15.77
C HIS A 85 -17.16 5.85 -14.98
N LYS A 86 -17.14 4.70 -15.66
CA LYS A 86 -17.26 3.38 -15.02
C LYS A 86 -16.10 3.09 -14.05
N LEU A 87 -14.88 3.53 -14.37
CA LEU A 87 -13.72 3.45 -13.49
C LEU A 87 -13.94 4.24 -12.20
N SER A 88 -14.42 5.49 -12.30
CA SER A 88 -14.71 6.31 -11.12
C SER A 88 -15.81 5.71 -10.24
N LEU A 89 -16.85 5.10 -10.83
CA LEU A 89 -17.85 4.36 -10.06
C LEU A 89 -17.27 3.13 -9.37
N LEU A 90 -16.34 2.42 -10.01
CA LEU A 90 -15.65 1.28 -9.41
C LEU A 90 -14.75 1.70 -8.25
N GLU A 91 -14.05 2.82 -8.38
CA GLU A 91 -13.21 3.39 -7.32
C GLU A 91 -14.03 3.66 -6.05
N VAL A 92 -15.13 4.40 -6.18
CA VAL A 92 -16.04 4.67 -5.05
C VAL A 92 -16.61 3.37 -4.47
N SER A 93 -16.90 2.38 -5.32
CA SER A 93 -17.40 1.08 -4.85
C SER A 93 -16.33 0.29 -4.07
N VAL A 94 -15.06 0.36 -4.49
CA VAL A 94 -13.92 -0.27 -3.80
C VAL A 94 -13.71 0.38 -2.43
N GLU A 95 -13.68 1.70 -2.36
CA GLU A 95 -13.53 2.44 -1.10
C GLU A 95 -14.70 2.16 -0.14
N LYS A 96 -15.94 2.14 -0.65
CA LYS A 96 -17.12 1.76 0.13
C LYS A 96 -16.95 0.36 0.74
N SER A 97 -16.62 -0.64 -0.07
CA SER A 97 -16.44 -2.02 0.42
C SER A 97 -15.28 -2.14 1.40
N TYR A 98 -14.22 -1.35 1.24
CA TYR A 98 -13.09 -1.31 2.17
C TYR A 98 -13.53 -0.86 3.56
N VAL A 99 -14.23 0.28 3.64
CA VAL A 99 -14.74 0.83 4.91
C VAL A 99 -15.78 -0.09 5.55
N GLU A 100 -16.69 -0.68 4.76
CA GLU A 100 -17.69 -1.63 5.27
C GLU A 100 -17.02 -2.85 5.91
N ILE A 101 -16.00 -3.43 5.27
CA ILE A 101 -15.26 -4.57 5.81
C ILE A 101 -14.51 -4.19 7.08
N LEU A 102 -13.83 -3.05 7.11
CA LEU A 102 -13.14 -2.55 8.32
C LEU A 102 -14.11 -2.38 9.48
N PHE A 103 -15.26 -1.74 9.23
CA PHE A 103 -16.29 -1.51 10.24
C PHE A 103 -16.85 -2.82 10.80
N ILE A 104 -17.19 -3.78 9.92
CA ILE A 104 -17.69 -5.09 10.33
C ILE A 104 -16.63 -5.86 11.13
N ARG A 105 -15.36 -5.84 10.68
CA ARG A 105 -14.23 -6.45 11.39
C ARG A 105 -14.09 -5.89 12.80
N TYR A 106 -14.11 -4.56 12.95
CA TYR A 106 -14.06 -3.90 14.26
C TYR A 106 -15.22 -4.30 15.18
N GLN A 107 -16.44 -4.33 14.64
CA GLN A 107 -17.62 -4.74 15.40
C GLN A 107 -17.55 -6.21 15.83
N LEU A 108 -17.10 -7.10 14.95
CA LEU A 108 -16.91 -8.51 15.27
C LEU A 108 -15.86 -8.67 16.37
N ARG A 109 -14.69 -8.03 16.28
CA ARG A 109 -13.67 -8.03 17.34
C ARG A 109 -14.27 -7.65 18.69
N THR A 110 -15.01 -6.54 18.71
CA THR A 110 -15.65 -6.04 19.93
C THR A 110 -16.65 -7.05 20.48
N LEU A 111 -17.53 -7.58 19.63
CA LEU A 111 -18.52 -8.58 20.03
C LEU A 111 -17.88 -9.87 20.55
N PHE A 112 -16.76 -10.32 19.96
CA PHE A 112 -16.04 -11.52 20.39
C PHE A 112 -15.32 -11.36 21.74
N THR A 113 -15.16 -10.15 22.27
CA THR A 113 -14.66 -9.94 23.65
C THR A 113 -15.73 -10.21 24.72
N ILE A 114 -17.01 -10.00 24.38
CA ILE A 114 -18.13 -10.08 25.34
C ILE A 114 -18.32 -11.48 25.94
N PRO A 115 -18.16 -12.61 25.21
CA PRO A 115 -18.28 -13.94 25.78
C PRO A 115 -17.35 -14.23 26.95
N ALA A 116 -16.13 -13.69 26.94
CA ALA A 116 -15.20 -13.83 28.05
C ALA A 116 -15.73 -13.11 29.30
N LEU A 117 -16.32 -11.91 29.14
CA LEU A 117 -16.96 -11.15 30.21
C LEU A 117 -18.21 -11.86 30.75
N LEU A 118 -19.06 -12.40 29.87
CA LEU A 118 -20.24 -13.18 30.25
C LEU A 118 -19.86 -14.41 31.09
N ASN A 119 -18.77 -15.08 30.72
CA ASN A 119 -18.23 -16.23 31.46
C ASN A 119 -17.66 -15.81 32.82
N ALA A 120 -16.89 -14.71 32.86
CA ALA A 120 -16.32 -14.19 34.10
C ALA A 120 -17.40 -13.75 35.12
N LEU A 121 -18.54 -13.25 34.63
CA LEU A 121 -19.67 -12.85 35.47
C LEU A 121 -20.61 -14.01 35.84
N GLY A 122 -20.35 -15.23 35.35
CA GLY A 122 -21.19 -16.40 35.56
C GLY A 122 -22.58 -16.29 34.92
N ILE A 123 -22.75 -15.39 33.94
CA ILE A 123 -24.02 -15.24 33.19
C ILE A 123 -24.18 -16.39 32.19
N SER A 124 -23.07 -16.82 31.58
CA SER A 124 -23.00 -17.99 30.70
C SER A 124 -21.77 -18.81 31.03
N THR A 125 -21.76 -20.09 30.65
CA THR A 125 -20.57 -20.93 30.77
C THR A 125 -19.87 -21.05 29.43
N SER A 126 -18.54 -21.20 29.45
CA SER A 126 -17.75 -21.41 28.22
C SER A 126 -18.27 -22.58 27.37
N GLY A 127 -18.78 -23.65 27.99
CA GLY A 127 -19.34 -24.79 27.28
C GLY A 127 -20.62 -24.47 26.51
N ILE A 128 -21.54 -23.70 27.10
CA ILE A 128 -22.78 -23.27 26.43
C ILE A 128 -22.45 -22.36 25.25
N TRP A 129 -21.55 -21.40 25.44
CA TRP A 129 -21.13 -20.48 24.38
C TRP A 129 -20.47 -21.23 23.21
N ARG A 130 -19.57 -22.17 23.50
CA ARG A 130 -18.94 -23.02 22.48
C ARG A 130 -19.98 -23.81 21.69
N ALA A 131 -20.92 -24.44 22.38
CA ALA A 131 -21.99 -25.20 21.74
C ALA A 131 -22.88 -24.33 20.84
N TRP A 132 -23.02 -23.02 21.11
CA TRP A 132 -23.72 -22.09 20.22
C TRP A 132 -22.88 -21.74 18.99
N MET A 133 -21.59 -21.43 19.18
CA MET A 133 -20.68 -21.11 18.07
C MET A 133 -20.42 -22.30 17.14
N GLU A 134 -20.59 -23.54 17.61
CA GLU A 134 -20.50 -24.76 16.80
C GLU A 134 -21.78 -25.03 15.99
N ARG A 135 -22.88 -24.31 16.23
CA ARG A 135 -24.10 -24.48 15.44
C ARG A 135 -23.85 -23.92 14.03
N PRO A 136 -23.98 -24.74 12.97
CA PRO A 136 -23.81 -24.26 11.62
C PRO A 136 -24.87 -23.21 11.32
N GLN A 137 -24.41 -22.06 10.83
CA GLN A 137 -25.27 -21.04 10.22
C GLN A 137 -25.09 -21.10 8.71
N TYR A 138 -26.12 -20.74 7.96
CA TYR A 138 -26.11 -20.80 6.51
C TYR A 138 -26.51 -19.46 5.94
N ASN A 139 -25.87 -19.07 4.83
CA ASN A 139 -26.27 -17.89 4.06
C ASN A 139 -27.58 -18.13 3.29
N GLU A 140 -28.03 -17.13 2.54
CA GLU A 140 -29.24 -17.22 1.70
C GLU A 140 -29.15 -18.29 0.61
N ASN A 141 -27.93 -18.68 0.20
CA ASN A 141 -27.68 -19.72 -0.79
C ASN A 141 -27.57 -21.13 -0.19
N GLY A 142 -27.63 -21.25 1.13
CA GLY A 142 -27.45 -22.52 1.84
C GLY A 142 -25.99 -22.93 2.06
N ASP A 143 -25.01 -22.06 1.78
CA ASP A 143 -23.61 -22.31 2.12
C ASP A 143 -23.33 -22.00 3.60
N PRO A 144 -22.43 -22.77 4.25
CA PRO A 144 -22.08 -22.53 5.64
C PRO A 144 -21.39 -21.17 5.83
N LEU A 145 -21.84 -20.42 6.83
CA LEU A 145 -21.28 -19.13 7.22
C LEU A 145 -20.01 -19.31 8.06
N LEU A 146 -19.07 -18.38 7.90
CA LEU A 146 -17.85 -18.34 8.70
C LEU A 146 -18.14 -17.70 10.07
N LEU A 147 -18.04 -18.47 11.15
CA LEU A 147 -18.34 -18.00 12.51
C LEU A 147 -17.12 -17.95 13.43
N ARG A 148 -16.02 -18.60 13.04
CA ARG A 148 -14.80 -18.64 13.84
C ARG A 148 -14.05 -17.32 13.71
N GLN A 149 -13.72 -16.71 14.84
CA GLN A 149 -13.03 -15.42 14.88
C GLN A 149 -11.73 -15.42 14.07
N ASP A 150 -10.85 -16.41 14.27
CA ASP A 150 -9.56 -16.47 13.56
C ASP A 150 -9.72 -16.56 12.04
N ASP A 151 -10.73 -17.31 11.59
CA ASP A 151 -10.99 -17.46 10.17
C ASP A 151 -11.64 -16.20 9.58
N LEU A 152 -12.53 -15.53 10.32
CA LEU A 152 -13.10 -14.23 9.96
C LEU A 152 -12.02 -13.16 9.84
N GLU A 153 -11.10 -13.08 10.79
CA GLU A 153 -9.96 -12.14 10.75
C GLU A 153 -9.08 -12.39 9.53
N ARG A 154 -8.72 -13.65 9.27
CA ARG A 154 -7.93 -14.00 8.08
C ARG A 154 -8.66 -13.64 6.79
N ALA A 155 -9.95 -13.96 6.71
CA ALA A 155 -10.77 -13.61 5.56
C ALA A 155 -10.85 -12.09 5.37
N ALA A 156 -11.03 -11.31 6.44
CA ALA A 156 -11.08 -9.86 6.38
C ALA A 156 -9.75 -9.28 5.86
N THR A 157 -8.62 -9.74 6.38
CA THR A 157 -7.28 -9.34 5.89
C THR A 157 -7.08 -9.67 4.41
N ASP A 158 -7.50 -10.87 3.98
CA ASP A 158 -7.41 -11.28 2.57
C ASP A 158 -8.27 -10.37 1.67
N GLN A 159 -9.50 -10.05 2.10
CA GLN A 159 -10.41 -9.18 1.34
C GLN A 159 -9.90 -7.73 1.26
N LEU A 160 -9.39 -7.17 2.36
CA LEU A 160 -8.80 -5.82 2.39
C LEU A 160 -7.57 -5.75 1.47
N SER A 161 -6.70 -6.76 1.53
CA SER A 161 -5.54 -6.88 0.62
C SER A 161 -5.97 -6.94 -0.85
N GLN A 162 -7.07 -7.64 -1.15
CA GLN A 162 -7.63 -7.74 -2.49
C GLN A 162 -8.20 -6.41 -2.99
N LEU A 163 -8.91 -5.67 -2.13
CA LEU A 163 -9.42 -4.33 -2.44
C LEU A 163 -8.28 -3.34 -2.72
N HIS A 164 -7.19 -3.39 -1.95
CA HIS A 164 -5.99 -2.61 -2.24
C HIS A 164 -5.41 -2.93 -3.62
N CYS A 165 -5.38 -4.22 -4.01
CA CYS A 165 -4.97 -4.62 -5.36
C CYS A 165 -5.91 -4.07 -6.45
N TYR A 166 -7.22 -4.00 -6.18
CA TYR A 166 -8.19 -3.40 -7.11
C TYR A 166 -8.01 -1.89 -7.23
N ARG A 167 -7.80 -1.18 -6.12
CA ARG A 167 -7.50 0.25 -6.13
C ARG A 167 -6.29 0.55 -7.01
N LYS A 168 -5.19 -0.19 -6.82
CA LYS A 168 -4.00 -0.06 -7.67
C LYS A 168 -4.31 -0.33 -9.15
N ALA A 169 -5.04 -1.39 -9.44
CA ALA A 169 -5.45 -1.71 -10.81
C ALA A 169 -6.33 -0.63 -11.46
N ILE A 170 -7.20 0.02 -10.69
CA ILE A 170 -8.04 1.15 -11.13
C ILE A 170 -7.14 2.34 -11.51
N ILE A 171 -6.17 2.68 -10.66
CA ILE A 171 -5.19 3.74 -10.92
C ILE A 171 -4.41 3.45 -12.21
N ASP A 172 -3.85 2.24 -12.34
CA ASP A 172 -3.07 1.84 -13.52
C ASP A 172 -3.90 1.95 -14.81
N MET A 173 -5.17 1.51 -14.77
CA MET A 173 -6.07 1.65 -15.93
C MET A 173 -6.42 3.09 -16.25
N ARG A 174 -6.66 3.94 -15.23
CA ARG A 174 -6.93 5.36 -15.44
C ARG A 174 -5.76 6.03 -16.13
N THR A 175 -4.53 5.80 -15.66
CA THR A 175 -3.32 6.31 -16.31
C THR A 175 -3.21 5.83 -17.75
N SER A 176 -3.39 4.52 -18.00
CA SER A 176 -3.35 3.96 -19.36
C SER A 176 -4.41 4.54 -20.29
N LEU A 177 -5.60 4.85 -19.79
CA LEU A 177 -6.67 5.46 -20.58
C LEU A 177 -6.34 6.91 -20.93
N MET A 178 -5.86 7.69 -19.96
CA MET A 178 -5.47 9.09 -20.18
C MET A 178 -4.30 9.20 -21.17
N ASP A 179 -3.33 8.29 -21.10
CA ASP A 179 -2.23 8.22 -22.05
C ASP A 179 -2.71 7.85 -23.46
N GLY A 180 -3.70 6.94 -23.56
CA GLY A 180 -4.34 6.57 -24.82
C GLY A 180 -5.04 7.76 -25.49
N ASP A 181 -5.90 8.46 -24.76
CA ASP A 181 -6.63 9.66 -25.23
C ASP A 181 -5.66 10.77 -25.67
N ARG A 182 -4.59 10.98 -24.90
CA ARG A 182 -3.52 11.93 -25.26
C ARG A 182 -2.83 11.53 -26.56
N GLN A 183 -2.52 10.24 -26.74
CA GLN A 183 -1.87 9.74 -27.96
C GLN A 183 -2.79 9.86 -29.18
N GLU A 184 -4.09 9.58 -29.05
CA GLU A 184 -5.08 9.75 -30.10
C GLU A 184 -5.21 11.22 -30.51
N THR A 185 -5.24 12.13 -29.54
CA THR A 185 -5.25 13.59 -29.78
C THR A 185 -4.00 14.03 -30.55
N VAL A 186 -2.80 13.58 -30.15
CA VAL A 186 -1.55 13.89 -30.85
C VAL A 186 -1.54 13.32 -32.27
N ASN A 187 -2.00 12.08 -32.46
CA ASN A 187 -2.08 11.44 -33.77
C ASN A 187 -3.04 12.18 -34.70
N PHE A 188 -4.20 12.60 -34.17
CA PHE A 188 -5.18 13.39 -34.91
C PHE A 188 -4.61 14.75 -35.34
N GLN A 189 -3.96 15.47 -34.42
CA GLN A 189 -3.29 16.74 -34.73
C GLN A 189 -2.19 16.57 -35.78
N HIS A 190 -1.41 15.49 -35.70
CA HIS A 190 -0.39 15.17 -36.69
C HIS A 190 -1.00 14.85 -38.07
N HIS A 191 -2.08 14.07 -38.11
CA HIS A 191 -2.80 13.76 -39.35
C HIS A 191 -3.40 15.02 -39.99
N MET A 192 -4.04 15.88 -39.20
CA MET A 192 -4.53 17.17 -39.66
C MET A 192 -3.41 18.05 -40.22
N SER A 193 -2.29 18.16 -39.49
CA SER A 193 -1.13 18.96 -39.93
C SER A 193 -0.56 18.44 -41.25
N THR A 194 -0.49 17.12 -41.42
CA THR A 194 -0.02 16.47 -42.65
C THR A 194 -0.99 16.72 -43.80
N ALA A 195 -2.30 16.61 -43.58
CA ALA A 195 -3.31 16.88 -44.58
C ALA A 195 -3.28 18.35 -45.06
N VAL A 196 -3.13 19.29 -44.12
CA VAL A 196 -2.98 20.73 -44.43
C VAL A 196 -1.72 20.99 -45.23
N ALA A 197 -0.58 20.39 -44.85
CA ALA A 197 0.68 20.52 -45.60
C ALA A 197 0.55 19.97 -47.03
N ASN A 198 -0.14 18.83 -47.23
CA ASN A 198 -0.38 18.25 -48.55
C ASN A 198 -1.29 19.15 -49.41
N LEU A 199 -2.34 19.74 -48.83
CA LEU A 199 -3.20 20.70 -49.53
C LEU A 199 -2.41 21.94 -49.94
N GLN A 200 -1.56 22.46 -49.06
CA GLN A 200 -0.69 23.60 -49.35
C GLN A 200 0.29 23.27 -50.50
N ALA A 201 0.95 22.11 -50.46
CA ALA A 201 1.85 21.67 -51.53
C ALA A 201 1.12 21.50 -52.88
N THR A 202 -0.12 20.99 -52.86
CA THR A 202 -0.95 20.85 -54.06
C THR A 202 -1.32 22.21 -54.65
N LEU A 203 -1.69 23.17 -53.79
CA LEU A 203 -1.99 24.53 -54.19
C LEU A 203 -0.77 25.24 -54.77
N ASP A 204 0.39 25.12 -54.12
CA ASP A 204 1.65 25.69 -54.59
C ASP A 204 2.07 25.13 -55.96
N ALA A 205 1.92 23.81 -56.15
CA ALA A 205 2.17 23.17 -57.44
C ALA A 205 1.22 23.70 -58.53
N ALA A 206 -0.08 23.83 -58.25
CA ALA A 206 -1.05 24.39 -59.19
C ALA A 206 -0.74 25.86 -59.55
N LEU A 207 -0.36 26.67 -58.56
CA LEU A 207 0.06 28.05 -58.78
C LEU A 207 1.34 28.14 -59.62
N GLN A 208 2.28 27.22 -59.45
CA GLN A 208 3.51 27.16 -60.25
C GLN A 208 3.23 26.80 -61.71
N VAL A 209 2.34 25.84 -61.97
CA VAL A 209 1.89 25.49 -63.33
C VAL A 209 1.23 26.68 -64.02
N MET A 210 0.35 27.41 -63.31
CA MET A 210 -0.29 28.61 -63.87
C MET A 210 0.74 29.71 -64.21
N LYS A 211 1.80 29.87 -63.40
CA LYS A 211 2.88 30.82 -63.71
C LYS A 211 3.72 30.41 -64.92
N GLN A 212 3.99 29.11 -65.08
CA GLN A 212 4.76 28.59 -66.22
C GLN A 212 3.98 28.74 -67.53
N ASN A 213 2.67 28.45 -67.50
CA ASN A 213 1.80 28.58 -68.68
C ASN A 213 1.46 30.03 -69.04
N GLY A 214 1.59 30.97 -68.10
CA GLY A 214 1.36 32.40 -68.33
C GLY A 214 2.44 33.13 -69.14
N ASN A 215 3.56 32.46 -69.47
CA ASN A 215 4.67 33.01 -70.25
C ASN A 215 4.79 32.43 -71.67
N GLU A 216 3.88 31.56 -72.11
CA GLU A 216 3.77 31.14 -73.51
C GLU A 216 2.69 32.00 -74.20
N GLU A 217 3.14 33.05 -74.90
CA GLU A 217 2.32 33.82 -75.84
C GLU A 217 1.74 32.91 -76.94
N LEU A 218 0.41 32.83 -76.96
CA LEU A 218 -0.44 33.17 -78.12
C LEU A 218 0.23 33.05 -79.50
N THR A 219 0.50 31.83 -79.97
CA THR A 219 0.48 31.53 -81.41
C THR A 219 0.00 30.10 -81.62
N GLY A 220 -1.16 29.94 -82.28
CA GLY A 220 -1.57 28.63 -82.80
C GLY A 220 -3.06 28.32 -82.72
N ASP A 221 -3.82 28.98 -83.59
CA ASP A 221 -4.98 28.46 -84.31
C ASP A 221 -5.20 26.92 -84.19
N PHE A 222 -6.33 26.48 -83.63
CA PHE A 222 -6.92 25.19 -84.00
C PHE A 222 -8.44 25.11 -83.75
N CYS A 223 -9.16 25.31 -84.87
CA CYS A 223 -10.34 24.60 -85.34
C CYS A 223 -11.40 24.08 -84.35
N THR A 224 -12.57 24.69 -84.50
CA THR A 224 -13.89 24.07 -84.41
C THR A 224 -14.00 22.81 -85.30
N LYS A 225 -14.51 21.69 -84.76
CA LYS A 225 -15.60 20.86 -85.32
C LYS A 225 -15.69 19.42 -84.75
N ASN A 226 -16.95 18.97 -84.64
CA ASN A 226 -17.49 17.60 -84.55
C ASN A 226 -17.47 16.99 -83.13
N MET A 227 -18.58 16.72 -82.42
CA MET A 227 -19.82 15.97 -82.73
C MET A 227 -19.59 14.58 -83.34
N GLU A 228 -19.76 13.56 -82.48
CA GLU A 228 -20.41 12.24 -82.65
C GLU A 228 -19.75 11.28 -81.64
N ASP A 229 -20.43 10.91 -80.56
CA ASP A 229 -21.35 9.78 -80.42
C ASP A 229 -20.60 8.46 -80.18
N ASP A 230 -20.66 7.98 -78.93
CA ASP A 230 -20.89 6.56 -78.62
C ASP A 230 -21.01 6.33 -77.11
N THR A 231 -22.26 6.18 -76.66
CA THR A 231 -22.77 5.02 -75.92
C THR A 231 -21.76 4.16 -75.15
N TYR A 232 -21.88 4.07 -73.81
CA TYR A 232 -22.11 2.81 -73.08
C TYR A 232 -22.27 3.01 -71.57
N SER A 233 -23.19 2.21 -71.02
CA SER A 233 -23.83 2.13 -69.71
C SER A 233 -22.95 2.01 -68.46
N GLY A 234 -23.48 2.49 -67.33
CA GLY A 234 -23.01 2.10 -65.99
C GLY A 234 -23.69 2.82 -64.82
N GLU A 235 -25.01 2.74 -64.72
CA GLU A 235 -25.76 3.14 -63.52
C GLU A 235 -25.27 2.37 -62.29
N LYS A 236 -24.91 3.10 -61.22
CA LYS A 236 -25.16 2.66 -59.84
C LYS A 236 -25.52 3.86 -58.98
N THR A 237 -26.83 4.03 -58.87
CA THR A 237 -27.55 4.81 -57.88
C THR A 237 -27.13 4.45 -56.45
N VAL A 238 -26.69 5.44 -55.67
CA VAL A 238 -26.79 5.41 -54.21
C VAL A 238 -27.42 6.74 -53.78
N SER A 239 -28.58 6.63 -53.14
CA SER A 239 -29.45 7.71 -52.69
C SER A 239 -28.81 8.59 -51.61
N PRO A 240 -29.14 9.89 -51.55
CA PRO A 240 -28.81 10.75 -50.41
C PRO A 240 -29.93 10.69 -49.37
N GLU A 241 -29.72 9.94 -48.30
CA GLU A 241 -30.58 9.95 -47.12
C GLU A 241 -29.96 10.87 -46.06
N GLN A 242 -30.56 12.04 -45.90
CA GLN A 242 -30.73 12.82 -44.67
C GLN A 242 -29.57 12.77 -43.64
N VAL A 243 -28.62 13.69 -43.76
CA VAL A 243 -27.77 14.11 -42.62
C VAL A 243 -28.40 15.36 -42.01
N GLU A 244 -29.23 15.12 -41.01
CA GLU A 244 -29.88 16.14 -40.19
C GLU A 244 -28.82 16.90 -39.38
N HIS A 245 -28.85 18.23 -39.49
CA HIS A 245 -28.05 19.16 -38.71
C HIS A 245 -28.37 19.03 -37.21
N GLN A 246 -27.47 18.43 -36.43
CA GLN A 246 -27.39 18.71 -34.99
C GLN A 246 -26.34 19.79 -34.74
N ARG A 247 -26.86 20.96 -34.38
CA ARG A 247 -26.11 22.09 -33.85
C ARG A 247 -25.49 21.67 -32.51
N THR A 248 -24.17 21.81 -32.43
CA THR A 248 -23.39 21.79 -31.19
C THR A 248 -23.84 22.92 -30.24
N PRO A 249 -24.17 22.64 -28.97
CA PRO A 249 -24.09 23.64 -27.93
C PRO A 249 -22.65 23.71 -27.40
N THR A 250 -22.12 24.93 -27.36
CA THR A 250 -20.92 25.30 -26.61
C THR A 250 -21.03 24.86 -25.14
N PRO A 251 -20.03 24.19 -24.56
CA PRO A 251 -19.94 24.02 -23.11
C PRO A 251 -19.17 25.20 -22.51
N GLU A 252 -19.87 26.01 -21.72
CA GLU A 252 -19.24 26.88 -20.72
C GLU A 252 -18.36 26.05 -19.80
N GLY A 253 -17.09 26.43 -19.70
CA GLY A 253 -16.11 25.80 -18.85
C GLY A 253 -16.46 25.99 -17.37
N ILE A 254 -16.92 24.93 -16.73
CA ILE A 254 -16.90 24.79 -15.27
C ILE A 254 -15.56 24.16 -14.88
N ARG A 255 -14.76 24.97 -14.21
CA ARG A 255 -13.43 24.68 -13.69
C ARG A 255 -13.53 23.63 -12.56
N MET A 256 -13.36 22.35 -12.87
CA MET A 256 -13.21 21.28 -11.88
C MET A 256 -11.72 21.06 -11.53
N GLN A 257 -11.08 22.03 -10.88
CA GLN A 257 -9.69 21.88 -10.41
C GLN A 257 -9.52 22.03 -8.89
N ASP A 258 -10.59 22.35 -8.14
CA ASP A 258 -10.48 22.62 -6.70
C ASP A 258 -11.09 21.53 -5.80
N GLN A 259 -11.63 20.44 -6.36
CA GLN A 259 -12.26 19.36 -5.56
C GLN A 259 -11.38 18.11 -5.36
N GLU A 260 -10.24 18.01 -6.06
CA GLU A 260 -9.32 16.86 -5.96
C GLU A 260 -8.32 16.96 -4.79
N ARG A 261 -8.12 18.16 -4.22
CA ARG A 261 -7.17 18.34 -3.10
C ARG A 261 -7.70 17.84 -1.74
N ASN A 262 -9.02 17.71 -1.59
CA ASN A 262 -9.63 17.46 -0.28
C ASN A 262 -9.85 15.97 0.04
N ILE A 263 -9.67 15.07 -0.94
CA ILE A 263 -9.83 13.61 -0.74
C ILE A 263 -8.48 12.94 -0.43
N GLN A 264 -7.37 13.63 -0.73
CA GLN A 264 -6.03 13.07 -0.57
C GLN A 264 -5.52 13.17 0.88
N GLU A 265 -5.96 14.19 1.63
CA GLU A 265 -5.62 14.39 3.04
C GLU A 265 -6.36 13.41 3.97
N ASP A 266 -7.58 12.96 3.63
CA ASP A 266 -8.34 11.98 4.43
C ASP A 266 -7.84 10.53 4.29
N VAL A 267 -7.07 10.22 3.24
CA VAL A 267 -6.49 8.88 3.01
C VAL A 267 -5.18 8.71 3.79
N GLU A 268 -4.41 9.78 3.98
CA GLU A 268 -3.13 9.75 4.70
C GLU A 268 -3.35 9.47 6.21
N PHE A 269 -4.48 9.93 6.77
CA PHE A 269 -4.86 9.68 8.18
C PHE A 269 -5.25 8.22 8.48
N LEU A 270 -5.70 7.44 7.49
CA LEU A 270 -6.10 6.04 7.68
C LEU A 270 -4.94 5.05 7.51
N GLU A 271 -3.89 5.40 6.75
CA GLU A 271 -2.66 4.60 6.64
C GLU A 271 -1.83 4.65 7.94
N GLU A 272 -1.85 5.76 8.67
CA GLU A 272 -1.12 5.92 9.96
C GLU A 272 -1.67 5.02 11.09
N VAL A 273 -2.96 4.65 11.02
CA VAL A 273 -3.59 3.76 12.01
C VAL A 273 -3.21 2.28 11.80
N GLU A 274 -2.82 1.89 10.58
CA GLU A 274 -2.44 0.49 10.28
C GLU A 274 -0.96 0.20 10.57
N GLU A 275 -0.07 1.20 10.52
CA GLU A 275 1.36 1.04 10.86
C GLU A 275 1.65 0.92 12.37
N LEU A 276 0.71 1.35 13.23
CA LEU A 276 0.86 1.26 14.69
C LEU A 276 0.54 -0.13 15.28
N GLU A 277 0.03 -1.09 14.50
CA GLU A 277 -0.41 -2.40 15.03
C GLU A 277 0.54 -3.59 14.72
N GLN A 278 1.69 -3.39 14.06
CA GLN A 278 2.62 -4.49 13.70
C GLN A 278 4.03 -4.41 14.30
N GLY A 279 4.28 -3.45 15.19
CA GLY A 279 5.60 -3.24 15.79
C GLY A 279 5.66 -3.61 17.27
N ASP A 280 5.52 -4.89 17.63
CA ASP A 280 6.00 -5.34 18.93
C ASP A 280 6.46 -6.81 18.88
N ASP A 281 7.62 -7.02 19.50
CA ASP A 281 8.22 -8.29 19.94
C ASP A 281 9.43 -8.87 19.17
N LEU A 282 10.36 -8.02 18.69
CA LEU A 282 11.74 -8.47 18.41
C LEU A 282 12.83 -7.47 18.90
N SER A 283 13.54 -7.90 19.96
CA SER A 283 14.87 -7.50 20.46
C SER A 283 15.16 -6.02 20.77
N MET A 284 14.60 -5.50 21.87
CA MET A 284 15.10 -4.27 22.51
C MET A 284 16.57 -4.37 23.00
N GLN A 285 17.12 -5.58 23.18
CA GLN A 285 18.45 -5.76 23.74
C GLN A 285 19.60 -5.38 22.78
N ASP A 286 19.37 -5.47 21.46
CA ASP A 286 20.39 -5.08 20.48
C ASP A 286 20.42 -3.58 20.23
N GLN A 287 19.27 -2.89 20.39
CA GLN A 287 19.19 -1.43 20.34
C GLN A 287 19.84 -0.77 21.57
N GLU A 288 19.67 -1.37 22.75
CA GLU A 288 20.27 -0.85 23.99
C GLU A 288 21.79 -1.03 24.02
N ARG A 289 22.33 -2.12 23.43
CA ARG A 289 23.77 -2.33 23.31
C ARG A 289 24.47 -1.34 22.37
N ASN A 290 23.84 -1.00 21.25
CA ASN A 290 24.44 -0.04 20.31
C ASN A 290 24.40 1.40 20.86
N ALA A 291 23.35 1.78 21.59
CA ALA A 291 23.24 3.10 22.21
C ALA A 291 24.22 3.32 23.39
N ILE A 292 24.63 2.25 24.08
CA ILE A 292 25.63 2.34 25.15
C ILE A 292 27.06 2.41 24.58
N GLN A 293 27.35 1.73 23.46
CA GLN A 293 28.69 1.75 22.85
C GLN A 293 29.02 3.12 22.24
N GLU A 294 28.05 3.78 21.58
CA GLU A 294 28.28 5.12 21.00
C GLU A 294 28.52 6.21 22.06
N ASN A 295 28.04 6.02 23.30
CA ASN A 295 28.29 6.96 24.40
C ASN A 295 29.63 6.74 25.10
N VAL A 296 30.21 5.53 25.02
CA VAL A 296 31.54 5.26 25.60
C VAL A 296 32.64 5.87 24.74
N ASP A 297 32.49 5.82 23.41
CA ASP A 297 33.47 6.40 22.48
C ASP A 297 33.51 7.95 22.54
N PHE A 298 32.50 8.61 23.13
CA PHE A 298 32.47 10.08 23.30
C PHE A 298 33.15 10.57 24.59
N VAL A 299 33.41 9.69 25.56
CA VAL A 299 34.03 10.06 26.85
C VAL A 299 35.53 9.78 26.87
N GLU A 300 36.05 8.93 25.98
CA GLU A 300 37.50 8.65 25.86
C GLU A 300 38.28 9.69 25.02
N GLU A 301 37.63 10.69 24.43
CA GLU A 301 38.29 11.77 23.64
C GLU A 301 38.32 13.14 24.37
N VAL A 302 38.24 13.13 25.71
CA VAL A 302 38.40 14.32 26.58
C VAL A 302 39.47 14.11 27.65
N GLU A 303 40.54 13.39 27.30
CA GLU A 303 41.81 13.43 28.04
C GLU A 303 42.84 14.11 27.13
N ASP A 304 43.46 15.19 27.65
CA ASP A 304 44.52 16.04 27.08
C ASP A 304 44.10 17.44 26.57
N ILE A 305 43.66 18.30 27.49
CA ILE A 305 43.94 19.74 27.41
C ILE A 305 44.53 20.19 28.75
N GLU A 306 45.82 19.93 28.94
CA GLU A 306 46.65 20.73 29.84
C GLU A 306 46.92 22.08 29.15
N GLN A 307 46.15 23.11 29.51
CA GLN A 307 46.53 24.50 29.28
C GLN A 307 46.71 25.19 30.63
N GLU A 308 47.97 25.40 30.98
CA GLU A 308 48.41 26.39 31.96
C GLU A 308 48.01 27.77 31.42
N ASP A 309 47.00 28.40 32.03
CA ASP A 309 46.78 29.84 31.86
C ASP A 309 46.81 30.52 33.24
N GLU A 310 47.67 31.53 33.27
CA GLU A 310 48.01 32.38 34.40
C GLU A 310 46.75 33.05 34.98
N VAL A 311 46.57 32.95 36.30
CA VAL A 311 45.53 33.66 37.04
C VAL A 311 45.92 35.14 37.12
N GLU A 312 45.58 35.93 36.11
CA GLU A 312 45.47 37.38 36.26
C GLU A 312 44.22 37.68 37.11
N GLU A 313 44.45 38.08 38.38
CA GLU A 313 43.44 38.73 39.23
C GLU A 313 43.07 40.11 38.65
N GLY A 314 42.30 40.10 37.55
CA GLY A 314 41.72 41.26 36.92
C GLY A 314 40.33 41.55 37.48
N GLN A 315 40.23 42.65 38.22
CA GLN A 315 39.03 43.44 38.55
C GLN A 315 37.69 42.90 38.01
N GLN A 316 36.86 42.34 38.90
CA GLN A 316 35.43 42.10 38.65
C GLN A 316 34.72 43.44 38.43
N LEU A 317 34.73 43.93 37.19
CA LEU A 317 33.78 44.90 36.70
C LEU A 317 32.40 44.24 36.78
N HIS A 318 31.47 44.91 37.45
CA HIS A 318 30.09 44.48 37.64
C HIS A 318 29.39 44.40 36.28
N GLU A 319 29.52 43.27 35.56
CA GLU A 319 28.83 43.03 34.30
C GLU A 319 27.32 43.19 34.52
N ASP A 320 26.68 43.98 33.66
CA ASP A 320 25.22 44.10 33.65
C ASP A 320 24.64 42.71 33.34
N PRO A 321 23.76 42.16 34.21
CA PRO A 321 23.08 40.89 33.96
C PRO A 321 22.44 40.79 32.56
N ARG A 322 22.09 41.93 31.94
CA ARG A 322 21.56 41.99 30.57
C ARG A 322 22.57 41.58 29.50
N ASP A 323 23.84 41.92 29.66
CA ASP A 323 24.87 41.59 28.66
C ASP A 323 25.31 40.12 28.75
N ARG A 324 25.18 39.50 29.93
CA ARG A 324 25.32 38.05 30.09
C ARG A 324 24.23 37.29 29.33
N ILE A 325 22.96 37.66 29.53
CA ILE A 325 21.81 37.04 28.84
C ILE A 325 21.93 37.19 27.32
N ARG A 326 22.39 38.35 26.83
CA ARG A 326 22.63 38.57 25.39
C ARG A 326 23.68 37.62 24.82
N ARG A 327 24.80 37.40 25.52
CA ARG A 327 25.85 36.46 25.08
C ARG A 327 25.37 35.03 25.07
N GLU A 328 24.65 34.61 26.11
CA GLU A 328 24.07 33.26 26.21
C GLU A 328 23.05 33.03 25.08
N ASN A 329 22.17 34.00 24.81
CA ASN A 329 21.22 33.93 23.70
C ASN A 329 21.91 33.90 22.33
N ALA A 330 22.96 34.70 22.12
CA ALA A 330 23.72 34.70 20.87
C ALA A 330 24.40 33.33 20.63
N SER A 331 24.96 32.73 21.68
CA SER A 331 25.55 31.39 21.62
C SER A 331 24.50 30.32 21.28
N MET A 332 23.35 30.32 21.97
CA MET A 332 22.26 29.37 21.69
C MET A 332 21.71 29.52 20.26
N ARG A 333 21.57 30.75 19.77
CA ARG A 333 21.15 31.00 18.37
C ARG A 333 22.12 30.38 17.37
N GLN A 334 23.43 30.59 17.57
CA GLN A 334 24.45 30.02 16.70
C GLN A 334 24.42 28.50 16.70
N GLN A 335 24.17 27.88 17.87
CA GLN A 335 24.00 26.42 17.98
C GLN A 335 22.77 25.93 17.20
N ILE A 336 21.61 26.58 17.39
CA ILE A 336 20.37 26.24 16.67
C ILE A 336 20.54 26.39 15.16
N GLU A 337 21.15 27.48 14.69
CA GLU A 337 21.41 27.72 13.28
C GLU A 337 22.34 26.65 12.67
N THR A 338 23.37 26.23 13.42
CA THR A 338 24.29 25.16 13.01
C THR A 338 23.56 23.81 12.91
N GLU A 339 22.72 23.48 13.90
CA GLU A 339 21.92 22.25 13.90
C GLU A 339 20.94 22.22 12.71
N ILE A 340 20.26 23.33 12.41
CA ILE A 340 19.38 23.45 11.23
C ILE A 340 20.17 23.18 9.94
N LEU A 341 21.39 23.73 9.80
CA LEU A 341 22.20 23.53 8.61
C LEU A 341 22.60 22.05 8.43
N GLN A 342 23.02 21.39 9.51
CA GLN A 342 23.35 19.97 9.50
C GLN A 342 22.14 19.11 9.14
N LEU A 343 20.96 19.39 9.71
CA LEU A 343 19.72 18.67 9.38
C LEU A 343 19.29 18.89 7.94
N LYS A 344 19.45 20.09 7.38
CA LYS A 344 19.18 20.38 5.96
C LYS A 344 20.08 19.56 5.04
N GLN A 345 21.36 19.42 5.39
CA GLN A 345 22.29 18.55 4.67
C GLN A 345 21.89 17.08 4.76
N SER A 346 21.57 16.58 5.96
CA SER A 346 21.06 15.22 6.15
C SER A 346 19.77 14.97 5.35
N GLY A 347 18.84 15.93 5.32
CA GLY A 347 17.63 15.87 4.51
C GLY A 347 17.93 15.77 3.01
N ALA A 348 18.93 16.49 2.51
CA ALA A 348 19.38 16.36 1.11
C ALA A 348 19.97 14.95 0.84
N ASN A 349 20.77 14.42 1.77
CA ASN A 349 21.34 13.07 1.66
C ASN A 349 20.24 12.00 1.63
N PHE A 350 19.21 12.09 2.48
CA PHE A 350 18.09 11.14 2.47
C PHE A 350 17.29 11.19 1.16
N ARG A 351 17.06 12.38 0.60
CA ARG A 351 16.41 12.51 -0.72
C ARG A 351 17.24 11.84 -1.82
N GLN A 352 18.56 12.03 -1.82
CA GLN A 352 19.44 11.36 -2.77
C GLN A 352 19.35 9.84 -2.65
N ILE A 353 19.38 9.29 -1.44
CA ILE A 353 19.22 7.84 -1.19
C ILE A 353 17.87 7.35 -1.73
N ILE A 354 16.78 8.06 -1.48
CA ILE A 354 15.46 7.70 -1.98
C ILE A 354 15.45 7.65 -3.52
N ASP A 355 16.05 8.63 -4.18
CA ASP A 355 16.10 8.71 -5.64
C ASP A 355 17.02 7.66 -6.27
N GLU A 356 18.11 7.29 -5.59
CA GLU A 356 18.96 6.16 -6.00
C GLU A 356 18.20 4.83 -5.89
N LEU A 357 17.52 4.58 -4.76
CA LEU A 357 16.72 3.38 -4.54
C LEU A 357 15.58 3.23 -5.56
N ARG A 358 14.97 4.33 -6.01
CA ARG A 358 13.92 4.34 -7.05
C ARG A 358 14.39 3.83 -8.42
N LYS A 359 15.69 3.92 -8.73
CA LYS A 359 16.25 3.48 -10.02
C LYS A 359 16.41 1.96 -10.10
N HIS A 360 16.38 1.26 -8.97
CA HIS A 360 16.53 -0.19 -8.94
C HIS A 360 15.23 -0.89 -9.37
N PRO A 361 15.31 -1.97 -10.16
CA PRO A 361 14.15 -2.75 -10.51
C PRO A 361 13.53 -3.37 -9.25
N THR A 362 12.20 -3.34 -9.17
CA THR A 362 11.45 -3.94 -8.07
C THR A 362 10.35 -4.85 -8.60
N CYS A 363 9.92 -5.80 -7.78
CA CYS A 363 8.76 -6.65 -8.01
C CYS A 363 8.05 -6.93 -6.68
N PRO A 364 6.82 -7.47 -6.69
CA PRO A 364 6.14 -7.86 -5.46
C PRO A 364 6.99 -8.84 -4.63
N PRO A 365 6.99 -8.70 -3.29
CA PRO A 365 7.77 -9.57 -2.42
C PRO A 365 7.29 -11.02 -2.50
N ARG A 366 8.20 -11.94 -2.18
CA ARG A 366 7.95 -13.37 -2.19
C ARG A 366 6.98 -13.73 -1.06
N ARG A 367 5.82 -14.29 -1.42
CA ARG A 367 4.80 -14.68 -0.44
C ARG A 367 5.12 -16.05 0.17
N PHE A 368 5.73 -16.04 1.35
CA PHE A 368 5.96 -17.25 2.14
C PHE A 368 4.67 -17.72 2.83
N GLY A 369 4.41 -19.02 2.88
CA GLY A 369 3.29 -19.61 3.63
C GLY A 369 1.89 -19.40 3.01
N LEU A 370 1.74 -18.37 2.19
CA LEU A 370 0.55 -18.08 1.38
C LEU A 370 0.68 -18.83 0.05
N GLY A 371 0.27 -20.10 0.01
CA GLY A 371 0.45 -20.88 -1.21
C GLY A 371 -0.13 -22.29 -1.20
N ALA A 372 -1.17 -22.55 -0.39
CA ALA A 372 -1.87 -23.84 -0.44
C ALA A 372 -2.24 -24.14 -1.90
N ILE A 373 -1.77 -25.26 -2.43
CA ILE A 373 -1.97 -25.61 -3.84
C ILE A 373 -3.45 -25.94 -4.04
N ARG A 374 -4.21 -24.94 -4.51
CA ARG A 374 -5.68 -25.07 -4.66
C ARG A 374 -6.06 -25.93 -5.87
N LYS A 375 -5.26 -25.91 -6.93
CA LYS A 375 -5.49 -26.69 -8.16
C LYS A 375 -5.35 -28.18 -7.89
N GLN A 376 -6.42 -28.95 -8.12
CA GLN A 376 -6.48 -30.38 -7.80
C GLN A 376 -5.33 -31.19 -8.45
N GLY A 377 -4.99 -30.91 -9.71
CA GLY A 377 -3.91 -31.59 -10.42
C GLY A 377 -2.49 -31.29 -9.92
N GLU A 378 -2.31 -30.19 -9.19
CA GLU A 378 -1.00 -29.76 -8.69
C GLU A 378 -0.79 -30.17 -7.21
N ARG A 379 -1.79 -30.74 -6.54
CA ARG A 379 -1.71 -31.16 -5.12
C ARG A 379 -0.66 -32.23 -4.84
N LEU A 380 -0.18 -32.93 -5.87
CA LEU A 380 0.90 -33.91 -5.76
C LEU A 380 2.29 -33.30 -5.99
N MET A 381 2.38 -32.00 -6.32
CA MET A 381 3.66 -31.34 -6.49
C MET A 381 4.45 -31.32 -5.18
N ARG A 382 5.72 -31.68 -5.29
CA ARG A 382 6.67 -31.69 -4.18
C ARG A 382 7.49 -30.41 -4.20
N CYS A 383 7.59 -29.74 -3.05
CA CYS A 383 8.50 -28.62 -2.90
C CYS A 383 9.96 -29.08 -3.14
N ALA A 384 10.68 -28.40 -4.04
CA ALA A 384 12.06 -28.74 -4.39
C ALA A 384 13.03 -28.61 -3.21
N PHE A 385 12.66 -27.83 -2.19
CA PHE A 385 13.50 -27.50 -1.03
C PHE A 385 13.19 -28.41 0.16
N CYS A 386 12.03 -28.22 0.79
CA CYS A 386 11.61 -28.94 2.01
C CYS A 386 10.93 -30.29 1.76
N ARG A 387 10.68 -30.65 0.49
CA ARG A 387 10.06 -31.92 0.07
C ARG A 387 8.63 -32.15 0.55
N SER A 388 7.98 -31.14 1.15
CA SER A 388 6.55 -31.23 1.47
C SER A 388 5.73 -31.38 0.17
N ILE A 389 4.69 -32.21 0.20
CA ILE A 389 3.83 -32.51 -0.96
C ILE A 389 2.52 -31.74 -0.80
N GLY A 390 2.11 -31.01 -1.84
CA GLY A 390 0.79 -30.36 -1.91
C GLY A 390 0.56 -29.16 -0.99
N ARG A 391 1.49 -28.89 -0.07
CA ARG A 391 1.35 -27.83 0.93
C ARG A 391 1.61 -26.44 0.34
N HIS A 392 2.63 -26.29 -0.50
CA HIS A 392 3.00 -25.02 -1.12
C HIS A 392 3.81 -25.23 -2.39
N TYR A 393 3.79 -24.25 -3.30
CA TYR A 393 4.74 -24.16 -4.40
C TYR A 393 6.15 -23.89 -3.86
N SER A 394 7.19 -24.40 -4.54
CA SER A 394 8.60 -24.20 -4.17
C SER A 394 8.94 -22.72 -3.95
N ASP A 395 8.34 -21.81 -4.73
CA ASP A 395 8.52 -20.36 -4.62
C ASP A 395 8.17 -19.80 -3.22
N SER A 396 7.15 -20.39 -2.58
CA SER A 396 6.54 -19.99 -1.31
C SER A 396 7.01 -20.80 -0.09
N CYS A 397 8.10 -21.57 -0.22
CA CYS A 397 8.62 -22.44 0.83
C CYS A 397 9.03 -21.67 2.10
N ILE A 398 8.37 -21.95 3.23
CA ILE A 398 8.63 -21.30 4.54
C ILE A 398 9.89 -21.81 5.24
N GLU A 399 10.24 -23.07 5.01
CA GLU A 399 11.38 -23.72 5.68
C GLU A 399 12.72 -23.19 5.18
N ILE A 400 12.77 -22.87 3.88
CA ILE A 400 13.98 -22.40 3.20
C ILE A 400 13.64 -21.08 2.51
N LYS A 401 13.81 -19.98 3.23
CA LYS A 401 13.50 -18.64 2.73
C LYS A 401 14.60 -18.07 1.84
N SER A 402 15.85 -18.17 2.28
CA SER A 402 17.01 -17.59 1.60
C SER A 402 17.24 -18.17 0.20
N VAL A 403 17.22 -17.31 -0.82
CA VAL A 403 17.53 -17.69 -2.22
C VAL A 403 18.95 -18.24 -2.36
N PHE A 404 19.91 -17.73 -1.61
CA PHE A 404 21.28 -18.25 -1.58
C PHE A 404 21.30 -19.73 -1.17
N VAL A 405 20.61 -20.06 -0.07
CA VAL A 405 20.48 -21.45 0.39
C VAL A 405 19.72 -22.29 -0.63
N ARG A 406 18.66 -21.76 -1.24
CA ARG A 406 17.90 -22.46 -2.29
C ARG A 406 18.77 -22.84 -3.48
N ARG A 407 19.60 -21.92 -4.00
CA ARG A 407 20.51 -22.21 -5.12
C ARG A 407 21.52 -23.27 -4.77
N ARG A 408 22.18 -23.13 -3.62
CA ARG A 408 23.13 -24.14 -3.13
C ARG A 408 22.49 -25.52 -3.00
N MET A 409 21.26 -25.60 -2.49
CA MET A 409 20.54 -26.88 -2.40
C MET A 409 20.21 -27.50 -3.77
N ILE A 410 20.00 -26.69 -4.80
CA ILE A 410 19.74 -27.18 -6.17
C ILE A 410 21.03 -27.67 -6.80
N GLU A 411 22.10 -26.90 -6.65
CA GLU A 411 23.46 -27.24 -7.09
C GLU A 411 23.99 -28.52 -6.43
N ASP A 412 23.97 -28.59 -5.09
CA ASP A 412 24.43 -29.75 -4.30
C ASP A 412 23.67 -31.03 -4.64
N ARG A 413 22.42 -30.91 -5.12
CA ARG A 413 21.58 -32.04 -5.51
C ARG A 413 21.69 -32.40 -7.00
N GLY A 414 22.49 -31.66 -7.78
CA GLY A 414 22.63 -31.84 -9.22
C GLY A 414 21.32 -31.64 -9.99
N ARG A 415 20.50 -30.68 -9.56
CA ARG A 415 19.23 -30.34 -10.21
C ARG A 415 19.39 -29.11 -11.09
N CYS A 416 18.57 -28.99 -12.12
CA CYS A 416 18.60 -27.85 -13.02
C CYS A 416 18.00 -26.60 -12.37
N GLU A 417 18.67 -25.46 -12.52
CA GLU A 417 18.21 -24.16 -11.98
C GLU A 417 16.96 -23.61 -12.66
N GLU A 418 16.67 -24.03 -13.90
CA GLU A 418 15.53 -23.54 -14.69
C GLU A 418 14.24 -24.32 -14.36
N CYS A 419 14.34 -25.63 -14.10
CA CYS A 419 13.16 -26.48 -13.85
C CYS A 419 13.07 -27.09 -12.46
N LEU A 420 14.14 -27.04 -11.65
CA LEU A 420 14.27 -27.63 -10.31
C LEU A 420 14.24 -29.16 -10.24
N GLU A 421 14.27 -29.82 -11.40
CA GLU A 421 14.27 -31.28 -11.57
C GLU A 421 15.60 -31.77 -12.16
N TYR A 422 15.73 -33.10 -12.26
CA TYR A 422 16.87 -33.73 -12.93
C TYR A 422 16.69 -33.64 -14.46
N CYS A 423 17.44 -32.74 -15.09
CA CYS A 423 17.58 -32.66 -16.54
C CYS A 423 19.00 -32.19 -16.91
N HIS A 424 19.32 -32.20 -18.20
CA HIS A 424 20.64 -31.77 -18.69
C HIS A 424 20.86 -30.24 -18.66
N GLY A 425 19.82 -29.45 -18.37
CA GLY A 425 19.89 -27.98 -18.29
C GLY A 425 20.11 -27.28 -19.64
N GLY A 426 20.16 -25.94 -19.59
CA GLY A 426 20.42 -25.11 -20.76
C GLY A 426 19.38 -25.33 -21.86
N THR A 427 19.79 -25.30 -23.13
CA THR A 427 18.89 -25.43 -24.28
C THR A 427 18.12 -26.75 -24.35
N SER A 428 18.55 -27.76 -23.59
CA SER A 428 17.87 -29.06 -23.50
C SER A 428 16.82 -29.13 -22.39
N CYS A 429 16.76 -28.10 -21.52
CA CYS A 429 15.78 -28.04 -20.46
C CYS A 429 14.38 -27.73 -21.03
N PRO A 430 13.33 -28.46 -20.62
CA PRO A 430 11.96 -28.17 -21.07
C PRO A 430 11.44 -26.79 -20.61
N LYS A 431 12.16 -26.12 -19.70
CA LYS A 431 11.86 -24.76 -19.23
C LYS A 431 12.89 -23.71 -19.65
N TYR A 432 13.74 -24.01 -20.63
CA TYR A 432 14.77 -23.08 -21.10
C TYR A 432 14.19 -21.72 -21.56
N ASP A 433 13.14 -21.74 -22.37
CA ASP A 433 12.47 -20.54 -22.89
C ASP A 433 11.36 -20.00 -21.97
N VAL A 434 11.30 -20.46 -20.72
CA VAL A 434 10.33 -19.95 -19.74
C VAL A 434 10.93 -18.76 -19.01
N ARG A 435 10.27 -17.60 -19.10
CA ARG A 435 10.67 -16.40 -18.36
C ARG A 435 10.36 -16.54 -16.87
N CYS A 436 11.24 -16.02 -16.04
CA CYS A 436 11.02 -15.89 -14.61
C CYS A 436 9.82 -14.96 -14.32
N PHE A 437 8.89 -15.42 -13.47
CA PHE A 437 7.71 -14.64 -13.07
C PHE A 437 8.04 -13.29 -12.40
N HIS A 438 9.17 -13.22 -11.68
CA HIS A 438 9.53 -12.04 -10.88
C HIS A 438 10.29 -10.99 -11.69
N CYS A 439 11.32 -11.40 -12.43
CA CYS A 439 12.22 -10.48 -13.13
C CYS A 439 12.11 -10.53 -14.67
N TRP A 440 11.29 -11.43 -15.22
CA TRP A 440 11.07 -11.61 -16.66
C TRP A 440 12.29 -12.01 -17.49
N LYS A 441 13.42 -12.33 -16.85
CA LYS A 441 14.63 -12.87 -17.49
C LYS A 441 14.57 -14.39 -17.61
N TYR A 442 15.39 -14.96 -18.49
CA TYR A 442 15.53 -16.39 -18.72
C TYR A 442 16.62 -17.02 -17.82
N GLY A 443 16.80 -18.33 -17.90
CA GLY A 443 17.93 -19.06 -17.30
C GLY A 443 17.81 -19.39 -15.82
N HIS A 444 16.67 -19.12 -15.17
CA HIS A 444 16.44 -19.52 -13.78
C HIS A 444 14.94 -19.68 -13.46
N HIS A 445 14.63 -20.58 -12.51
CA HIS A 445 13.29 -20.75 -11.98
C HIS A 445 12.92 -19.59 -11.04
N SER A 446 11.65 -19.19 -10.99
CA SER A 446 11.14 -18.10 -10.13
C SER A 446 11.53 -18.26 -8.66
N ALA A 447 11.50 -19.50 -8.17
CA ALA A 447 11.89 -19.86 -6.79
C ALA A 447 13.35 -19.56 -6.44
N LEU A 448 14.23 -19.36 -7.44
CA LEU A 448 15.64 -19.01 -7.30
C LEU A 448 15.95 -17.55 -7.68
N CYS A 449 14.92 -16.77 -8.00
CA CYS A 449 15.07 -15.35 -8.32
C CYS A 449 15.33 -14.53 -7.05
N GLU A 450 16.37 -13.71 -7.07
CA GLU A 450 16.73 -12.79 -5.98
C GLU A 450 15.91 -11.49 -6.00
N LEU A 451 15.24 -11.16 -7.12
CA LEU A 451 14.58 -9.87 -7.27
C LEU A 451 13.51 -9.62 -6.19
N PRO A 452 12.65 -10.59 -5.81
CA PRO A 452 11.67 -10.37 -4.73
C PRO A 452 12.32 -9.97 -3.41
N ASP A 453 13.34 -10.71 -2.99
CA ASP A 453 14.06 -10.49 -1.74
C ASP A 453 14.80 -9.12 -1.76
N LYS A 454 15.45 -8.78 -2.88
CA LYS A 454 16.06 -7.45 -3.06
C LYS A 454 15.02 -6.33 -3.11
N SER A 455 13.84 -6.58 -3.65
CA SER A 455 12.75 -5.59 -3.72
C SER A 455 12.23 -5.25 -2.33
N GLU A 456 12.12 -6.25 -1.46
CA GLU A 456 11.76 -6.08 -0.05
C GLU A 456 12.82 -5.23 0.68
N GLU A 457 14.11 -5.57 0.53
CA GLU A 457 15.21 -4.80 1.11
C GLU A 457 15.23 -3.33 0.61
N ILE A 458 15.01 -3.10 -0.69
CA ILE A 458 14.91 -1.76 -1.28
C ILE A 458 13.72 -1.01 -0.69
N ALA A 459 12.56 -1.66 -0.56
CA ALA A 459 11.36 -1.07 0.00
C ALA A 459 11.57 -0.65 1.47
N GLU A 460 12.17 -1.51 2.28
CA GLU A 460 12.52 -1.20 3.67
C GLU A 460 13.53 -0.04 3.79
N LYS A 461 14.61 -0.05 2.99
CA LYS A 461 15.59 1.04 2.97
C LYS A 461 14.94 2.36 2.59
N ARG A 462 14.02 2.34 1.62
CA ARG A 462 13.26 3.52 1.21
C ARG A 462 12.31 4.01 2.31
N ALA A 463 11.66 3.09 3.03
CA ALA A 463 10.80 3.43 4.16
C ALA A 463 11.61 4.06 5.31
N ARG A 464 12.77 3.48 5.67
CA ARG A 464 13.69 4.05 6.66
C ARG A 464 14.15 5.46 6.26
N ALA A 465 14.62 5.64 5.03
CA ALA A 465 15.07 6.95 4.55
C ALA A 465 13.95 8.00 4.54
N ARG A 466 12.70 7.60 4.27
CA ARG A 466 11.53 8.49 4.35
C ARG A 466 11.22 8.93 5.78
N ARG A 467 11.24 8.01 6.75
CA ARG A 467 11.04 8.35 8.17
C ARG A 467 12.13 9.29 8.67
N SER A 468 13.40 8.99 8.40
CA SER A 468 14.51 9.86 8.80
C SER A 468 14.44 11.24 8.12
N LEU A 469 13.93 11.32 6.88
CA LEU A 469 13.68 12.60 6.22
C LEU A 469 12.57 13.39 6.92
N ALA A 470 11.46 12.74 7.28
CA ALA A 470 10.35 13.37 7.99
C ALA A 470 10.81 13.88 9.37
N GLU A 471 11.49 13.04 10.16
CA GLU A 471 12.06 13.41 11.46
C GLU A 471 13.02 14.62 11.36
N ALA A 472 13.89 14.64 10.34
CA ALA A 472 14.79 15.77 10.10
C ALA A 472 14.02 17.05 9.76
N MET A 473 12.93 16.94 8.97
CA MET A 473 12.09 18.08 8.62
C MET A 473 11.32 18.63 9.84
N ASP A 474 10.73 17.76 10.65
CA ASP A 474 10.02 18.15 11.87
C ASP A 474 10.97 18.81 12.89
N ARG A 475 12.19 18.28 13.02
CA ARG A 475 13.22 18.86 13.88
C ARG A 475 13.64 20.25 13.39
N ILE A 476 13.83 20.43 12.08
CA ILE A 476 14.09 21.76 11.49
C ILE A 476 12.96 22.72 11.83
N GLU A 477 11.70 22.33 11.66
CA GLU A 477 10.56 23.21 11.95
C GLU A 477 10.51 23.62 13.43
N LYS A 478 10.81 22.69 14.34
CA LYS A 478 10.90 22.98 15.78
C LYS A 478 12.03 23.96 16.09
N LEU A 479 13.22 23.74 15.55
CA LEU A 479 14.36 24.63 15.73
C LEU A 479 14.12 26.02 15.12
N GLU A 480 13.46 26.10 13.97
CA GLU A 480 13.07 27.38 13.35
C GLU A 480 12.03 28.12 14.20
N ARG A 481 11.17 27.42 14.95
CA ARG A 481 10.30 28.02 15.98
C ARG A 481 11.11 28.54 17.16
N ASP A 482 12.01 27.73 17.70
CA ASP A 482 12.87 28.09 18.83
C ASP A 482 13.75 29.31 18.49
N LEU A 483 14.28 29.39 17.27
CA LEU A 483 15.08 30.52 16.79
C LEU A 483 14.29 31.85 16.78
N ARG A 484 12.98 31.81 16.50
CA ARG A 484 12.13 33.02 16.54
C ARG A 484 12.00 33.61 17.95
N PHE A 485 11.98 32.77 18.98
CA PHE A 485 11.94 33.23 20.37
C PHE A 485 13.21 33.99 20.80
N PHE A 486 14.33 33.82 20.09
CA PHE A 486 15.57 34.55 20.36
C PHE A 486 15.76 35.80 19.47
N GLN A 487 14.79 36.11 18.59
CA GLN A 487 14.77 37.31 17.75
C GLN A 487 13.88 38.42 18.32
N GLU A 488 12.91 38.06 19.17
CA GLU A 488 12.09 38.97 19.99
C GLU A 488 12.81 39.31 21.31
#